data_AF-A0A7L5E1K3-F1
#
_entry.id   AF-A0A7L5E1K3-F1
#
_cell.length_a   1.000
_cell.length_b   1.000
_cell.length_c   1.000
_cell.angle_alpha   90.00
_cell.angle_beta   90.00
_cell.angle_gamma   90.00
#
_symmetry.space_group_name_H-M   'P 1'
#
loop_
_entity.id
_entity.type
_entity.pdbx_description
1 polymer ?
#
loop_
_entity_poly.entity_id
_entity_poly.type
_entity_poly.pdbx_seq_one_letter_code
_entity_poly.pdbx_strand_id
1 'polypeptide(L)' 'MQRRLVNDYRNDVVDSRFTKTLVSRVTGFEGERLSDFIFKYRPAYDFVVKASDYDLMVYIKQKMLADAQIK' A
#
# COMPACT_ATOMS: atom_id res chain seq x y z
N MET A 1 19.59 21.79 -10.36
CA MET A 1 18.84 21.41 -9.15
C MET A 1 17.38 21.07 -9.50
N GLN A 2 17.07 19.91 -10.11
CA GLN A 2 15.69 19.60 -10.59
C GLN A 2 15.26 18.13 -10.36
N ARG A 3 15.84 17.42 -9.39
CA ARG A 3 15.55 15.98 -9.17
C ARG A 3 14.76 15.65 -7.90
N ARG A 4 14.48 16.63 -7.03
CA ARG A 4 13.81 16.36 -5.74
C ARG A 4 12.28 16.32 -5.84
N LEU A 5 11.68 17.21 -6.63
CA LEU A 5 10.22 17.35 -6.76
C LEU A 5 9.50 16.07 -7.21
N VAL A 6 10.13 15.28 -8.09
CA VAL A 6 9.52 14.06 -8.64
C VAL A 6 9.35 12.99 -7.56
N ASN A 7 10.27 12.91 -6.59
CA ASN A 7 10.23 11.86 -5.59
C ASN A 7 9.20 12.15 -4.50
N ASP A 8 9.06 13.42 -4.10
CA ASP A 8 8.03 13.86 -3.16
C ASP A 8 6.63 13.62 -3.73
N TYR A 9 6.38 14.02 -4.98
CA TYR A 9 5.10 13.76 -5.64
C TYR A 9 4.75 12.27 -5.70
N ARG A 10 5.74 11.43 -6.02
CA ARG A 10 5.54 9.97 -6.09
C ARG A 10 5.15 9.38 -4.73
N ASN A 11 5.81 9.82 -3.66
CA ASN A 11 5.48 9.36 -2.32
C ASN A 11 4.09 9.84 -1.90
N ASP A 12 3.74 11.09 -2.18
CA ASP A 12 2.42 11.64 -1.83
C ASP A 12 1.27 10.87 -2.50
N VAL A 13 1.40 10.56 -3.79
CA VAL A 13 0.41 9.75 -4.52
C VAL A 13 0.27 8.34 -3.90
N VAL A 14 1.39 7.70 -3.54
CA VAL A 14 1.36 6.38 -2.90
C VAL A 14 0.72 6.47 -1.52
N ASP A 15 1.09 7.44 -0.69
CA ASP A 15 0.55 7.61 0.67
C ASP A 15 -0.94 7.99 0.66
N SER A 16 -1.39 8.78 -0.32
CA SER A 16 -2.80 9.17 -0.51
C SER A 16 -3.68 7.97 -0.90
N ARG A 17 -3.17 7.07 -1.75
CA ARG A 17 -3.89 5.84 -2.15
C ARG A 17 -3.75 4.73 -1.12
N PHE A 18 -2.55 4.52 -0.58
CA PHE A 18 -2.21 3.42 0.32
C PHE A 18 -2.19 3.89 1.78
N THR A 19 -3.35 4.35 2.24
CA THR A 19 -3.50 4.84 3.62
C THR A 19 -3.66 3.70 4.62
N LYS A 20 -3.26 3.95 5.87
CA LYS A 20 -3.48 3.01 6.98
C LYS A 20 -4.95 2.62 7.13
N THR A 21 -5.85 3.59 6.94
CA THR A 21 -7.28 3.39 7.02
C THR A 21 -7.80 2.46 5.91
N LEU A 22 -7.33 2.60 4.68
CA LEU A 22 -7.73 1.73 3.58
C LEU A 22 -7.28 0.28 3.85
N VAL A 23 -6.01 0.10 4.19
CA VAL A 23 -5.46 -1.23 4.47
C VAL A 23 -6.19 -1.87 5.64
N SER A 24 -6.40 -1.13 6.74
CA SER A 24 -7.14 -1.61 7.91
C SER A 24 -8.59 -1.98 7.56
N ARG A 25 -9.28 -1.20 6.73
CA ARG A 25 -10.63 -1.54 6.26
C ARG A 25 -10.68 -2.81 5.41
N VAL A 26 -9.64 -3.07 4.62
CA VAL A 26 -9.59 -4.23 3.72
C VAL A 26 -9.13 -5.49 4.46
N THR A 27 -8.11 -5.40 5.31
CA THR A 27 -7.51 -6.55 6.00
C THR A 27 -8.08 -6.80 7.40
N GLY A 28 -8.71 -5.79 8.01
CA GLY A 28 -9.09 -5.81 9.42
C GLY A 28 -7.89 -5.77 10.38
N PHE A 29 -6.68 -5.45 9.90
CA PHE A 29 -5.51 -5.34 10.78
C PHE A 29 -5.53 -4.02 11.55
N GLU A 30 -5.11 -4.10 12.80
CA GLU A 30 -5.06 -2.97 13.73
C GLU A 30 -3.72 -2.96 14.49
N GLY A 31 -3.32 -1.78 14.96
CA GLY A 31 -2.11 -1.58 15.76
C GLY A 31 -0.81 -1.88 14.98
N GLU A 32 0.03 -2.73 15.58
CA GLU A 32 1.36 -3.08 15.06
C GLU A 32 1.27 -3.86 13.75
N ARG A 33 0.36 -4.84 13.67
CA ARG A 33 0.17 -5.68 12.48
C ARG A 33 -0.20 -4.89 11.22
N LEU A 34 -0.94 -3.79 11.38
CA LEU A 34 -1.26 -2.87 10.29
C LEU A 34 -0.02 -2.11 9.81
N SER A 35 0.77 -1.60 10.76
CA SER A 35 1.99 -0.84 10.46
C SER A 35 3.04 -1.70 9.78
N ASP A 36 3.23 -2.93 10.26
CA ASP A 36 4.09 -3.93 9.63
C ASP A 36 3.65 -4.26 8.22
N PHE A 37 2.34 -4.48 8.00
CA PHE A 37 1.82 -4.78 6.67
C PHE A 37 2.08 -3.62 5.70
N ILE A 38 1.88 -2.39 6.15
CA ILE A 38 2.09 -1.20 5.31
C ILE A 38 3.56 -1.02 4.98
N PHE A 39 4.45 -1.25 5.95
CA PHE A 39 5.88 -1.17 5.75
C PHE A 39 6.40 -2.27 4.81
N LYS A 40 5.93 -3.51 5.02
CA LYS A 40 6.35 -4.70 4.27
C LYS A 40 5.80 -4.74 2.84
N TYR A 41 4.56 -4.29 2.64
CA TYR A 41 3.85 -4.37 1.36
C TYR A 41 3.65 -3.02 0.68
N ARG A 42 4.38 -1.96 1.10
CA ARG A 42 4.30 -0.61 0.49
C ARG A 42 4.46 -0.71 -1.03
N PRO A 43 3.42 -0.40 -1.82
CA PRO A 43 3.50 -0.53 -3.27
C PRO A 43 4.40 0.55 -3.87
N ALA A 44 5.04 0.22 -4.99
CA ALA A 44 5.81 1.20 -5.76
C ALA A 44 4.87 2.19 -6.46
N TYR A 45 5.32 3.43 -6.64
CA TYR A 45 4.56 4.46 -7.37
C TYR A 45 4.11 3.99 -8.75
N ASP A 46 4.97 3.28 -9.48
CA ASP A 46 4.65 2.76 -10.81
C ASP A 46 3.48 1.77 -10.80
N PHE A 47 3.33 1.01 -9.72
CA PHE A 47 2.16 0.15 -9.52
C PHE A 47 0.93 0.99 -9.18
N VAL A 48 1.00 1.90 -8.20
CA VAL A 48 -0.14 2.72 -7.76
C VAL A 48 -0.69 3.61 -8.88
N VAL A 49 0.17 4.14 -9.74
CA VAL A 49 -0.25 5.00 -10.85
C VAL A 49 -0.90 4.21 -12.00
N LYS A 50 -0.58 2.92 -12.14
CA LYS A 50 -1.16 2.02 -13.14
C LYS A 50 -2.38 1.26 -12.60
N ALA A 51 -2.41 1.02 -11.30
CA ALA A 51 -3.45 0.29 -10.60
C ALA A 51 -4.69 1.18 -10.44
N SER A 52 -5.85 0.61 -10.74
CA SER A 52 -7.12 1.20 -10.33
C SER A 52 -7.38 0.97 -8.84
N ASP A 53 -8.38 1.63 -8.28
CA ASP A 53 -8.84 1.41 -6.91
C ASP A 53 -9.14 -0.08 -6.64
N TYR A 54 -9.71 -0.76 -7.63
CA TYR A 54 -9.96 -2.20 -7.58
C TYR A 54 -8.67 -3.01 -7.49
N ASP A 55 -7.68 -2.73 -8.35
CA ASP A 55 -6.39 -3.44 -8.35
C ASP A 55 -5.65 -3.25 -7.03
N LEU A 56 -5.75 -2.05 -6.44
CA LEU A 56 -5.22 -1.76 -5.10
C LEU A 56 -5.88 -2.63 -4.02
N MET A 57 -7.21 -2.74 -4.03
CA MET A 57 -7.94 -3.61 -3.10
C MET A 57 -7.58 -5.08 -3.29
N VAL A 58 -7.52 -5.54 -4.55
CA VAL A 58 -7.12 -6.91 -4.88
C VAL A 58 -5.69 -7.18 -4.45
N TYR A 59 -4.77 -6.24 -4.68
CA TYR A 59 -3.38 -6.35 -4.24
C TYR A 59 -3.27 -6.51 -2.71
N ILE A 60 -3.97 -5.66 -1.94
CA ILE A 60 -4.00 -5.76 -0.47
C ILE A 60 -4.54 -7.13 -0.05
N LYS A 61 -5.65 -7.58 -0.67
CA LYS A 61 -6.26 -8.88 -0.37
C LYS A 61 -5.35 -10.05 -0.72
N GLN A 62 -4.67 -10.02 -1.87
CA GLN A 62 -3.71 -11.06 -2.26
C GLN A 62 -2.52 -11.12 -1.31
N LYS A 63 -1.95 -9.97 -0.92
CA LYS A 63 -0.85 -9.93 0.05
C LYS A 63 -1.28 -10.42 1.43
N MET A 64 -2.50 -10.10 1.87
CA MET A 64 -3.10 -10.64 3.09
C MET A 64 -3.23 -12.16 3.04
N LEU A 65 -3.75 -12.72 1.93
CA LEU A 65 -3.86 -14.17 1.75
C LEU A 65 -2.49 -14.84 1.73
N ALA A 66 -1.50 -14.23 1.07
CA ALA A 66 -0.13 -14.75 1.05
C ALA A 66 0.51 -14.75 2.45
N ASP A 67 0.28 -13.72 3.27
CA ASP A 67 0.75 -13.67 4.67
C ASP A 67 0.03 -14.72 5.54
N ALA A 68 -1.27 -14.97 5.28
CA ALA A 68 -2.05 -16.00 5.98
C ALA A 68 -1.66 -17.45 5.61
N GLN A 69 -1.15 -17.68 4.40
CA GLN A 69 -0.72 -19.02 3.92
C GLN A 69 0.63 -19.48 4.51
N ILE A 70 1.37 -18.59 5.17
CA ILE A 70 2.70 -18.89 5.74
C ILE A 70 2.60 -19.30 7.23
N LYS A 71 1.39 -19.47 7.77
CA LYS A 71 1.15 -19.92 9.16
C LYS A 71 0.65 -21.35 9.24
#